data_AF-A0A8T7IYM1-F1
#
_entry.id   AF-A0A8T7IYM1-F1
#
_cell.length_a   1.000
_cell.length_b   1.000
_cell.length_c   1.000
_cell.angle_alpha   90.00
_cell.angle_beta   90.00
_cell.angle_gamma   90.00
#
_symmetry.space_group_name_H-M   'P 1'
#
loop_
_entity.id
_entity.type
_entity.pdbx_description
1 polymer ?
#
loop_
_entity_poly.entity_id
_entity_poly.type
_entity_poly.pdbx_seq_one_letter_code
_entity_poly.pdbx_strand_id
1 'polypeptide(L)'
;RTMMEDWANGDANLLKWREETGQTAFENAPKVENNITEQEFFDKGIFLVACIKSGVELAFDVMVEAGILPESAYYESLHETPLISNTIARKRLYEMNVVISDTAEYGNYLFANAAIPLLREKFIPKLGLEYIGKGFDFADNKVDNVQIVAINEELRNHPVETVGKKLRGYMKDMKQIHTV
;
A
#
# COMPACT_ATOMS: atom_id res chain seq x y z
N ARG A 1 -1.84 17.06 -17.80
CA ARG A 1 -1.29 17.62 -19.07
C ARG A 1 -0.03 16.87 -19.48
N THR A 2 0.90 16.64 -18.56
CA THR A 2 2.14 15.86 -18.73
C THR A 2 1.97 14.44 -19.30
N MET A 3 1.00 13.65 -18.83
CA MET A 3 0.78 12.29 -19.36
C MET A 3 0.35 12.27 -20.83
N MET A 4 -0.61 13.12 -21.21
CA MET A 4 -1.07 13.21 -22.61
C MET A 4 0.02 13.72 -23.55
N GLU A 5 0.92 14.57 -23.04
CA GLU A 5 2.10 15.03 -23.78
C GLU A 5 3.11 13.89 -23.99
N ASP A 6 3.28 13.00 -23.00
CA ASP A 6 4.11 11.81 -23.15
C ASP A 6 3.53 10.80 -24.15
N TRP A 7 2.22 10.58 -24.12
CA TRP A 7 1.52 9.72 -25.08
C TRP A 7 1.68 10.22 -26.52
N ALA A 8 1.57 11.55 -26.73
CA ALA A 8 1.81 12.16 -28.04
C ALA A 8 3.28 12.02 -28.50
N ASN A 9 4.21 11.80 -27.56
CA ASN A 9 5.62 11.56 -27.79
C ASN A 9 5.99 10.05 -27.79
N GLY A 10 5.01 9.16 -27.95
CA GLY A 10 5.24 7.72 -28.03
C GLY A 10 5.66 7.09 -26.69
N ASP A 11 5.09 7.56 -25.58
CA ASP A 11 5.28 7.00 -24.23
C ASP A 11 6.73 7.02 -23.75
N ALA A 12 7.52 8.00 -24.22
CA ALA A 12 8.96 8.04 -23.98
C ALA A 12 9.34 8.01 -22.49
N ASN A 13 8.62 8.75 -21.64
CA ASN A 13 8.88 8.74 -20.19
C ASN A 13 8.39 7.45 -19.54
N LEU A 14 7.19 6.98 -19.89
CA LEU A 14 6.66 5.72 -19.37
C LEU A 14 7.60 4.54 -19.65
N LEU A 15 8.04 4.39 -20.90
CA LEU A 15 8.95 3.33 -21.33
C LEU A 15 10.30 3.43 -20.63
N LYS A 16 10.84 4.65 -20.50
CA LYS A 16 12.08 4.89 -19.77
C LYS A 16 11.96 4.47 -18.29
N TRP A 17 10.92 4.91 -17.58
CA TRP A 17 10.73 4.54 -16.17
C TRP A 17 10.49 3.04 -15.99
N ARG A 18 9.80 2.40 -16.93
CA ARG A 18 9.61 0.94 -16.96
C ARG A 18 10.96 0.22 -17.09
N GLU A 19 11.82 0.68 -17.99
CA GLU A 19 13.18 0.14 -18.15
C GLU A 19 14.02 0.36 -16.88
N GLU A 20 14.05 1.57 -16.34
CA GLU A 20 14.78 1.90 -15.11
C GLU A 20 14.31 1.03 -13.93
N THR A 21 12.99 0.80 -13.82
CA THR A 21 12.39 -0.09 -12.80
C THR A 21 12.91 -1.52 -12.95
N GLY A 22 12.90 -2.04 -14.19
CA GLY A 22 13.38 -3.37 -14.51
C GLY A 22 14.88 -3.57 -14.23
N GLN A 23 15.66 -2.49 -14.15
CA GLN A 23 17.08 -2.50 -13.81
C GLN A 23 17.35 -2.35 -12.30
N THR A 24 16.32 -2.12 -11.47
CA THR A 24 16.52 -1.93 -10.04
C THR A 24 17.06 -3.19 -9.36
N ALA A 25 17.80 -2.99 -8.25
CA ALA A 25 18.30 -4.09 -7.44
C ALA A 25 17.17 -4.98 -6.87
N PHE A 26 15.98 -4.42 -6.60
CA PHE A 26 14.83 -5.19 -6.16
C PHE A 26 14.30 -6.13 -7.25
N GLU A 27 14.09 -5.60 -8.47
CA GLU A 27 13.62 -6.40 -9.60
C GLU A 27 14.61 -7.49 -10.01
N ASN A 28 15.92 -7.27 -9.80
CA ASN A 28 16.97 -8.23 -10.14
C ASN A 28 17.51 -9.02 -8.94
N ALA A 29 16.91 -8.87 -7.76
CA ALA A 29 17.37 -9.57 -6.56
C ALA A 29 17.29 -11.10 -6.77
N PRO A 30 18.27 -11.88 -6.29
CA PRO A 30 18.16 -13.33 -6.35
C PRO A 30 16.96 -13.81 -5.54
N LYS A 31 16.34 -14.91 -5.97
CA LYS A 31 15.32 -15.56 -5.16
C LYS A 31 16.01 -16.20 -3.96
N VAL A 32 15.60 -15.82 -2.76
CA VAL A 32 16.06 -16.44 -1.52
C VAL A 32 15.11 -17.60 -1.21
N GLU A 33 15.65 -18.78 -0.92
CA GLU A 33 14.86 -19.98 -0.60
C GLU A 33 14.47 -20.07 0.88
N ASN A 34 14.86 -19.08 1.68
CA ASN A 34 14.53 -19.02 3.09
C ASN A 34 13.01 -18.86 3.26
N ASN A 35 12.42 -19.76 4.03
CA ASN A 35 11.02 -19.66 4.43
C ASN A 35 10.87 -18.59 5.51
N ILE A 36 10.22 -17.47 5.18
CA ILE A 36 9.88 -16.41 6.14
C ILE A 36 8.46 -16.70 6.62
N THR A 37 8.28 -16.84 7.93
CA THR A 37 6.94 -17.05 8.51
C THR A 37 6.11 -15.77 8.47
N GLU A 38 4.78 -15.88 8.51
CA GLU A 38 3.89 -14.70 8.56
C GLU A 38 4.23 -13.79 9.74
N GLN A 39 4.44 -14.36 10.93
CA GLN A 39 4.80 -13.60 12.12
C GLN A 39 6.15 -12.88 11.94
N GLU A 40 7.15 -13.56 11.38
CA GLU A 40 8.45 -12.94 11.11
C GLU A 40 8.35 -11.78 10.13
N PHE A 41 7.48 -11.88 9.12
CA PHE A 41 7.19 -10.77 8.21
C PHE A 41 6.58 -9.57 8.95
N PHE A 42 5.59 -9.78 9.81
CA PHE A 42 4.98 -8.69 10.57
C PHE A 42 5.95 -8.05 11.57
N ASP A 43 6.78 -8.85 12.23
CA ASP A 43 7.74 -8.37 13.24
C ASP A 43 8.89 -7.57 12.62
N LYS A 44 9.33 -7.94 11.41
CA LYS A 44 10.46 -7.29 10.72
C LYS A 44 10.02 -6.26 9.67
N GLY A 45 8.77 -6.32 9.22
CA GLY A 45 8.20 -5.50 8.15
C GLY A 45 7.42 -4.28 8.63
N ILE A 46 7.66 -3.80 9.85
CA ILE A 46 6.85 -2.76 10.52
C ILE A 46 6.71 -1.51 9.65
N PHE A 47 7.80 -1.05 9.03
CA PHE A 47 7.77 0.12 8.14
C PHE A 47 6.86 -0.08 6.93
N LEU A 48 6.83 -1.28 6.32
CA LEU A 48 5.97 -1.57 5.19
C LEU A 48 4.49 -1.59 5.61
N VAL A 49 4.17 -2.18 6.76
CA VAL A 49 2.82 -2.17 7.34
C VAL A 49 2.36 -0.73 7.59
N ALA A 50 3.23 0.11 8.16
CA ALA A 50 2.94 1.53 8.38
C ALA A 50 2.70 2.28 7.07
N CYS A 51 3.50 2.04 6.03
CA CYS A 51 3.31 2.65 4.71
C CYS A 51 1.96 2.28 4.09
N ILE A 52 1.54 1.02 4.17
CA ILE A 52 0.25 0.58 3.62
C ILE A 52 -0.90 1.26 4.36
N LYS A 53 -0.89 1.22 5.70
CA LYS A 53 -1.91 1.88 6.53
C LYS A 53 -2.02 3.36 6.20
N SER A 54 -0.92 4.10 6.34
CA SER A 54 -0.92 5.56 6.14
C SER A 54 -1.25 5.95 4.71
N GLY A 55 -0.82 5.16 3.72
CA GLY A 55 -1.16 5.40 2.32
C GLY A 55 -2.65 5.23 2.05
N VAL A 56 -3.28 4.19 2.59
CA VAL A 56 -4.73 3.94 2.46
C VAL A 56 -5.54 5.03 3.15
N GLU A 57 -5.21 5.36 4.40
CA GLU A 57 -5.91 6.41 5.16
C GLU A 57 -5.81 7.76 4.45
N LEU A 58 -4.60 8.16 4.04
CA LEU A 58 -4.39 9.42 3.34
C LEU A 58 -5.14 9.48 2.00
N ALA A 59 -5.12 8.40 1.22
CA ALA A 59 -5.87 8.35 -0.03
C ALA A 59 -7.38 8.46 0.21
N PHE A 60 -7.90 7.75 1.22
CA PHE A 60 -9.31 7.82 1.59
C PHE A 60 -9.70 9.23 2.01
N ASP A 61 -8.96 9.84 2.94
CA ASP A 61 -9.28 11.14 3.50
C ASP A 61 -9.25 12.23 2.42
N VAL A 62 -8.20 12.26 1.60
CA VAL A 62 -8.08 13.25 0.51
C VAL A 62 -9.21 13.08 -0.52
N MET A 63 -9.62 11.85 -0.83
CA MET A 63 -10.77 11.62 -1.72
C MET A 63 -12.07 12.16 -1.12
N VAL A 64 -12.34 11.89 0.15
CA VAL A 64 -13.54 12.37 0.84
C VAL A 64 -13.54 13.89 0.97
N GLU A 65 -12.40 14.50 1.30
CA GLU A 65 -12.22 15.95 1.34
C GLU A 65 -12.47 16.60 -0.03
N ALA A 66 -12.11 15.91 -1.11
CA ALA A 66 -12.40 16.34 -2.48
C ALA A 66 -13.87 16.14 -2.89
N GLY A 67 -14.73 15.62 -2.00
CA GLY A 67 -16.16 15.42 -2.22
C GLY A 67 -16.54 14.06 -2.81
N ILE A 68 -15.62 13.10 -2.85
CA ILE A 68 -15.93 11.72 -3.24
C ILE A 68 -16.68 11.04 -2.09
N LEU A 69 -17.68 10.22 -2.42
CA LEU A 69 -18.44 9.49 -1.42
C LEU A 69 -17.52 8.54 -0.62
N PRO A 70 -17.66 8.46 0.71
CA PRO A 70 -16.85 7.57 1.54
C PRO A 70 -16.84 6.11 1.08
N GLU A 71 -17.98 5.59 0.61
CA GLU A 71 -18.07 4.24 0.05
C GLU A 71 -17.22 4.07 -1.21
N SER A 72 -17.24 5.05 -2.12
CA SER A 72 -16.39 5.05 -3.32
C SER A 72 -14.91 5.16 -2.94
N ALA A 73 -14.57 6.08 -2.04
CA ALA A 73 -13.20 6.24 -1.55
C ALA A 73 -12.66 4.94 -0.91
N TYR A 74 -13.50 4.20 -0.18
CA TYR A 74 -13.14 2.88 0.37
C TYR A 74 -12.82 1.86 -0.73
N TYR A 75 -13.67 1.77 -1.76
CA TYR A 75 -13.44 0.84 -2.88
C TYR A 75 -12.17 1.19 -3.65
N GLU A 76 -11.93 2.48 -3.91
CA GLU A 76 -10.75 2.97 -4.65
C GLU A 76 -9.46 3.05 -3.80
N SER A 77 -9.49 2.60 -2.53
CA SER A 77 -8.31 2.58 -1.66
C SER A 77 -8.13 1.23 -0.95
N LEU A 78 -8.77 1.04 0.21
CA LEU A 78 -8.56 -0.13 1.06
C LEU A 78 -9.01 -1.44 0.39
N HIS A 79 -10.10 -1.42 -0.39
CA HIS A 79 -10.65 -2.64 -0.98
C HIS A 79 -9.73 -3.28 -2.01
N GLU A 80 -9.09 -2.49 -2.86
CA GLU A 80 -8.23 -2.96 -3.95
C GLU A 80 -6.78 -3.27 -3.51
N THR A 81 -6.37 -2.80 -2.33
CA THR A 81 -5.00 -2.99 -1.81
C THR A 81 -4.54 -4.46 -1.81
N PRO A 82 -5.36 -5.47 -1.42
CA PRO A 82 -4.98 -6.87 -1.52
C PRO A 82 -4.73 -7.35 -2.95
N LEU A 83 -5.49 -6.86 -3.94
CA LEU A 83 -5.34 -7.26 -5.34
C LEU A 83 -3.98 -6.81 -5.89
N ILE A 84 -3.59 -5.57 -5.62
CA ILE A 84 -2.25 -5.03 -5.98
C ILE A 84 -1.14 -5.75 -5.21
N SER A 85 -1.34 -6.03 -3.93
CA SER A 85 -0.36 -6.79 -3.14
C SER A 85 -0.11 -8.18 -3.75
N ASN A 86 -1.16 -8.84 -4.24
CA ASN A 86 -1.07 -10.15 -4.87
C ASN A 86 -0.32 -10.13 -6.22
N THR A 87 -0.33 -9.03 -6.98
CA THR A 87 0.49 -8.91 -8.20
C THR A 87 1.97 -8.80 -7.85
N ILE A 88 2.31 -8.02 -6.81
CA ILE A 88 3.69 -7.86 -6.34
C ILE A 88 4.23 -9.18 -5.78
N ALA A 89 3.43 -9.89 -4.98
CA ALA A 89 3.82 -11.17 -4.40
C ALA A 89 4.11 -12.23 -5.48
N ARG A 90 3.43 -12.16 -6.63
CA ARG A 90 3.53 -13.16 -7.69
C ARG A 90 4.76 -12.95 -8.58
N LYS A 91 5.01 -11.73 -9.07
CA LYS A 91 6.22 -11.40 -9.88
C LYS A 91 6.65 -9.94 -9.73
N ARG A 92 6.81 -9.47 -8.50
CA ARG A 92 7.43 -8.18 -8.14
C ARG A 92 6.72 -6.97 -8.77
N LEU A 93 7.40 -5.82 -8.87
CA LEU A 93 6.83 -4.60 -9.43
C LEU A 93 6.59 -4.74 -10.94
N TYR A 94 7.34 -5.62 -11.62
CA TYR A 94 7.09 -5.93 -13.03
C TYR A 94 5.63 -6.36 -13.27
N GLU A 95 5.13 -7.37 -12.55
CA GLU A 95 3.75 -7.83 -12.80
C GLU A 95 2.71 -6.82 -12.34
N MET A 96 2.97 -6.07 -11.26
CA MET A 96 2.10 -4.97 -10.88
C MET A 96 1.93 -3.98 -12.04
N ASN A 97 3.04 -3.49 -12.61
CA ASN A 97 3.01 -2.48 -13.67
C ASN A 97 2.45 -3.01 -14.99
N VAL A 98 2.62 -4.29 -15.30
CA VAL A 98 2.03 -4.91 -16.51
C VAL A 98 0.54 -5.21 -16.37
N VAL A 99 0.04 -5.44 -15.15
CA VAL A 99 -1.37 -5.79 -14.92
C VAL A 99 -2.27 -4.54 -14.85
N ILE A 100 -1.76 -3.42 -14.35
CA ILE A 100 -2.51 -2.16 -14.27
C ILE A 100 -2.56 -1.46 -15.64
N SER A 101 -3.43 -0.44 -15.77
CA SER A 101 -3.51 0.35 -17.01
C SER A 101 -2.30 1.29 -17.16
N ASP A 102 -1.98 1.70 -18.40
CA ASP A 102 -0.90 2.66 -18.66
C ASP A 102 -1.08 3.99 -17.91
N THR A 103 -2.34 4.39 -17.66
CA THR A 103 -2.64 5.58 -16.84
C THR A 103 -2.25 5.36 -15.38
N ALA A 104 -2.56 4.19 -14.82
CA ALA A 104 -2.22 3.85 -13.44
C ALA A 104 -0.70 3.68 -13.28
N GLU A 105 -0.03 3.06 -14.25
CA GLU A 105 1.43 2.92 -14.25
C GLU A 105 2.13 4.28 -14.37
N TYR A 106 1.66 5.16 -15.27
CA TYR A 106 2.20 6.50 -15.38
C TYR A 106 2.02 7.30 -14.09
N GLY A 107 0.83 7.22 -13.48
CA GLY A 107 0.53 7.83 -12.19
C GLY A 107 1.42 7.31 -11.06
N ASN A 108 1.65 5.99 -11.02
CA ASN A 108 2.58 5.35 -10.09
C ASN A 108 3.98 5.97 -10.22
N TYR A 109 4.51 6.09 -11.44
CA TYR A 109 5.85 6.67 -11.65
C TYR A 109 5.94 8.14 -11.27
N LEU A 110 4.94 8.96 -11.60
CA LEU A 110 4.90 10.35 -11.17
C LEU A 110 4.96 10.46 -9.64
N PHE A 111 4.17 9.65 -8.94
CA PHE A 111 4.16 9.64 -7.49
C PHE A 111 5.51 9.15 -6.93
N ALA A 112 6.01 8.01 -7.41
CA ALA A 112 7.25 7.41 -6.93
C ALA A 112 8.46 8.35 -7.11
N ASN A 113 8.55 9.02 -8.26
CA ASN A 113 9.62 9.97 -8.55
C ASN A 113 9.63 11.20 -7.63
N ALA A 114 8.48 11.56 -7.04
CA ALA A 114 8.38 12.64 -6.06
C ALA A 114 8.51 12.13 -4.61
N ALA A 115 7.81 11.05 -4.27
CA ALA A 115 7.69 10.53 -2.91
C ALA A 115 8.96 9.83 -2.43
N ILE A 116 9.63 9.04 -3.28
CA ILE A 116 10.82 8.28 -2.87
C ILE A 116 11.97 9.22 -2.46
N PRO A 117 12.34 10.26 -3.24
CA PRO A 117 13.37 11.21 -2.81
C PRO A 117 12.99 11.92 -1.51
N LEU A 118 11.73 12.37 -1.39
CA LEU A 118 11.23 13.06 -0.19
C LEU A 118 11.39 12.20 1.07
N LEU A 119 10.99 10.93 1.00
CA LEU A 119 11.11 10.00 2.12
C LEU A 119 12.56 9.67 2.43
N ARG A 120 13.38 9.40 1.40
CA ARG A 120 14.81 9.08 1.55
C ARG A 120 15.61 10.20 2.18
N GLU A 121 15.26 11.45 1.89
CA GLU A 121 15.96 12.61 2.44
C GLU A 121 15.49 12.93 3.87
N LYS A 122 14.17 12.95 4.10
CA LYS A 122 13.60 13.56 5.32
C LYS A 122 13.24 12.57 6.42
N PHE A 123 12.91 11.32 6.05
CA PHE A 123 12.32 10.34 6.95
C PHE A 123 13.23 9.13 7.17
N ILE A 124 13.68 8.47 6.11
CA ILE A 124 14.49 7.24 6.18
C ILE A 124 15.76 7.37 7.04
N PRO A 125 16.51 8.50 7.04
CA PRO A 125 17.71 8.64 7.87
C PRO A 125 17.43 8.62 9.38
N LYS A 126 16.16 8.83 9.78
CA LYS A 126 15.71 8.82 11.18
C LYS A 126 15.08 7.48 11.57
N LEU A 127 14.92 6.56 10.62
CA LEU A 127 14.29 5.27 10.84
C LEU A 127 15.33 4.25 11.32
N GLY A 128 15.12 3.67 12.50
CA GLY A 128 15.96 2.60 13.03
C GLY A 128 15.73 1.26 12.31
N LEU A 129 16.73 0.37 12.35
CA LEU A 129 16.66 -0.96 11.72
C LEU A 129 15.62 -1.87 12.38
N GLU A 130 15.25 -1.60 13.63
CA GLU A 130 14.17 -2.27 14.34
C GLU A 130 12.81 -2.15 13.61
N TYR A 131 12.59 -1.05 12.88
CA TYR A 131 11.38 -0.86 12.07
C TYR A 131 11.47 -1.51 10.68
N ILE A 132 12.68 -1.89 10.24
CA ILE A 132 12.92 -2.43 8.91
C ILE A 132 14.00 -3.52 8.93
N GLY A 133 13.55 -4.77 9.01
CA GLY A 133 14.36 -5.98 8.85
C GLY A 133 14.87 -6.59 10.16
N LYS A 134 15.17 -5.80 11.20
CA LYS A 134 15.65 -6.34 12.48
C LYS A 134 14.52 -6.77 13.41
N GLY A 135 13.44 -6.00 13.48
CA GLY A 135 12.39 -6.14 14.48
C GLY A 135 12.83 -5.64 15.87
N PHE A 136 11.87 -5.60 16.80
CA PHE A 136 12.11 -5.26 18.20
C PHE A 136 12.44 -6.49 19.03
N ASP A 137 13.35 -6.35 19.99
CA ASP A 137 13.61 -7.38 21.00
C ASP A 137 12.65 -7.15 22.18
N PHE A 138 11.65 -8.02 22.29
CA PHE A 138 10.51 -7.89 23.21
C PHE A 138 10.82 -8.35 24.64
N ALA A 139 12.03 -8.13 25.13
CA ALA A 139 12.51 -8.64 26.42
C ALA A 139 11.73 -8.11 27.64
N ASP A 140 11.04 -6.97 27.53
CA ASP A 140 10.09 -6.46 28.55
C ASP A 140 8.84 -5.89 27.86
N ASN A 141 7.86 -6.76 27.57
CA ASN A 141 6.59 -6.45 26.89
C ASN A 141 5.59 -5.67 27.75
N LYS A 142 6.07 -4.76 28.60
CA LYS A 142 5.21 -3.90 29.41
C LYS A 142 4.76 -2.73 28.56
N VAL A 143 3.50 -2.79 28.21
CA VAL A 143 2.78 -1.75 27.49
C VAL A 143 1.67 -1.22 28.38
N ASP A 144 1.42 0.08 28.32
CA ASP A 144 0.30 0.66 29.04
C ASP A 144 -1.00 0.24 28.37
N ASN A 145 -1.76 -0.63 29.05
CA ASN A 145 -3.03 -1.14 28.56
C ASN A 145 -4.03 0.00 28.25
N VAL A 146 -3.98 1.11 28.99
CA VAL A 146 -4.86 2.26 28.73
C VAL A 146 -4.50 2.91 27.39
N GLN A 147 -3.19 3.10 27.13
CA GLN A 147 -2.72 3.64 25.86
C GLN A 147 -3.07 2.72 24.68
N ILE A 148 -2.89 1.40 24.85
CA ILE A 148 -3.26 0.43 23.81
C ILE A 148 -4.75 0.48 23.50
N VAL A 149 -5.61 0.57 24.53
CA VAL A 149 -7.06 0.68 24.32
C VAL A 149 -7.39 1.96 23.54
N ALA A 150 -6.79 3.10 23.92
CA ALA A 150 -7.00 4.37 23.24
C ALA A 150 -6.55 4.33 21.76
N ILE A 151 -5.36 3.80 21.47
CA ILE A 151 -4.86 3.64 20.10
C ILE A 151 -5.77 2.71 19.29
N ASN A 152 -6.16 1.57 19.86
CA ASN A 152 -7.06 0.64 19.18
C ASN A 152 -8.43 1.25 18.88
N GLU A 153 -8.93 2.11 19.77
CA GLU A 153 -10.17 2.83 19.56
C GLU A 153 -10.03 3.85 18.42
N GLU A 154 -8.97 4.65 18.42
CA GLU A 154 -8.67 5.60 17.34
C GLU A 154 -8.59 4.91 15.98
N LEU A 155 -7.83 3.80 15.89
CA LEU A 155 -7.68 3.02 14.67
C LEU A 155 -9.02 2.49 14.14
N ARG A 156 -9.87 1.95 15.03
CA ARG A 156 -11.18 1.40 14.63
C ARG A 156 -12.18 2.46 14.25
N ASN A 157 -12.00 3.68 14.75
CA ASN A 157 -12.87 4.82 14.51
C ASN A 157 -12.47 5.62 13.26
N HIS A 158 -11.34 5.30 12.61
CA HIS A 158 -11.00 5.90 11.33
C HIS A 158 -12.17 5.72 10.34
N PRO A 159 -12.60 6.76 9.60
CA PRO A 159 -13.74 6.67 8.68
C PRO A 159 -13.65 5.49 7.68
N VAL A 160 -12.47 5.22 7.13
CA VAL A 160 -12.22 4.07 6.24
C VAL A 160 -12.57 2.73 6.88
N GLU A 161 -12.31 2.54 8.18
CA GLU A 161 -12.61 1.32 8.91
C GLU A 161 -14.11 1.21 9.22
N THR A 162 -14.74 2.33 9.59
CA THR A 162 -16.18 2.39 9.84
C THR A 162 -16.97 2.04 8.58
N VAL A 163 -16.65 2.68 7.46
CA VAL A 163 -17.27 2.42 6.15
C VAL A 163 -16.95 1.00 5.68
N GLY A 164 -15.67 0.60 5.78
CA GLY A 164 -15.22 -0.72 5.36
C GLY A 164 -15.88 -1.86 6.12
N LYS A 165 -16.07 -1.72 7.43
CA LYS A 165 -16.80 -2.72 8.25
C LYS A 165 -18.23 -2.91 7.76
N LYS A 166 -18.93 -1.81 7.46
CA LYS A 166 -20.31 -1.85 6.94
C LYS A 166 -20.36 -2.54 5.58
N LEU A 167 -19.52 -2.13 4.63
CA LEU A 167 -19.49 -2.68 3.27
C LEU A 167 -19.06 -4.16 3.25
N ARG A 168 -18.06 -4.55 4.03
CA ARG A 168 -17.65 -5.97 4.18
C ARG A 168 -18.75 -6.82 4.82
N GLY A 169 -19.56 -6.24 5.70
CA GLY A 169 -20.78 -6.89 6.22
C GLY A 169 -21.72 -7.24 5.08
N TYR A 170 -22.11 -6.25 4.27
CA TYR A 170 -23.00 -6.46 3.14
C TYR A 170 -22.48 -7.49 2.13
N MET A 171 -21.18 -7.46 1.80
CA MET A 171 -20.58 -8.44 0.89
C MET A 171 -20.62 -9.87 1.43
N LYS A 172 -20.50 -10.07 2.75
CA LYS A 172 -20.65 -11.39 3.38
C LYS A 172 -22.11 -11.86 3.40
N ASP A 173 -23.04 -10.91 3.53
CA ASP A 173 -24.48 -11.18 3.58
C ASP A 173 -25.08 -11.43 2.19
N MET A 174 -24.38 -11.06 1.11
CA MET A 174 -24.71 -11.44 -0.27
C MET A 174 -24.49 -12.94 -0.50
N LYS A 175 -25.37 -13.76 0.09
CA LYS A 175 -25.60 -15.16 -0.29
C LYS A 175 -26.64 -15.21 -1.40
N GLN A 176 -26.60 -16.30 -2.16
CA GLN A 176 -27.47 -16.54 -3.32
C GLN A 176 -28.95 -16.36 -2.92
N ILE A 177 -29.62 -15.34 -3.46
CA ILE A 177 -31.06 -15.18 -3.30
C ILE A 177 -31.71 -16.19 -4.26
N HIS A 178 -32.20 -17.31 -3.74
CA HIS A 178 -33.09 -18.17 -4.50
C HIS A 178 -34.44 -17.47 -4.61
N THR A 179 -34.68 -16.81 -5.75
CA THR A 179 -36.02 -16.41 -6.15
C THR A 179 -36.82 -17.66 -6.49
N VAL A 180 -37.96 -17.86 -5.79
CA VAL A 180 -39.00 -18.83 -6.11
C VAL A 180 -39.66 -18.55 -7.45
#